data_AF-A0A2V5N6L8-F1
#
_entry.id   AF-A0A2V5N6L8-F1
#
_cell.length_a   1.000
_cell.length_b   1.000
_cell.length_c   1.000
_cell.angle_alpha   90.00
_cell.angle_beta   90.00
_cell.angle_gamma   90.00
#
_symmetry.space_group_name_H-M   'P 1'
#
loop_
_entity.id
_entity.type
_entity.pdbx_description
1 polymer ?
#
loop_
_entity_poly.entity_id
_entity_poly.type
_entity_poly.pdbx_seq_one_letter_code
_entity_poly.pdbx_strand_id
1 'polypeptide(L)'
;MTPSVLGLFNPFMFHFRLAILPAFACVLLGVSSNSEGRVVRFEITSRQEILNGRAFGLAGSFERITGKVHFAVDPANTANQIITDIKLAPRNGRGEVEFAADFFLIKPKDVARGNATLLYEVSNRGGKGMLSFFNLATGSSNPETEAHFGDGFLLREGYCLLWVGWQFDPPRRDGLMRLYPPIATSSNGPIRGLVRSDFVVTNPVFAHSLADREHIPYPVAMPDAPGTQLTVRDAVEAPRQLIPRAQWQFARLENGSMMPDSGHVYLQSGFQPGRIYEAVYVSENPPLVGLGPAAVRDAISCLKYEGAEPLAVSRGAISRAIGFGISQSGRFLRTFLYYGFNRDEQQRKAFDGMLIHVAGGGRGSFNHRFAQPSRDAHPFMNFFYPTDIFPFSDMEQADPETGLTDGLLRHQGAEFLPKIFYSNSSYEYWGRAASLIHTSVDGKRDVPVPANV
;
A
#
# COMPACT_ATOMS: atom_id res chain seq x y z
N MET A 1 -73.16 25.44 65.47
CA MET A 1 -71.84 25.63 64.85
C MET A 1 -70.88 24.70 65.59
N THR A 2 -70.61 23.49 65.09
CA THR A 2 -69.72 23.10 63.96
C THR A 2 -68.22 23.22 64.33
N PRO A 3 -67.41 22.12 64.33
CA PRO A 3 -66.44 21.90 65.44
C PRO A 3 -65.04 21.33 65.04
N SER A 4 -64.23 21.00 66.07
CA SER A 4 -63.17 19.92 66.15
C SER A 4 -61.91 19.99 65.23
N VAL A 5 -60.64 19.87 65.69
CA VAL A 5 -59.91 18.86 66.54
C VAL A 5 -59.67 17.55 65.77
N LEU A 6 -58.50 16.86 65.71
CA LEU A 6 -57.21 16.77 66.46
C LEU A 6 -56.03 17.54 65.76
N GLY A 7 -54.69 17.37 65.94
CA GLY A 7 -53.78 16.39 66.62
C GLY A 7 -53.05 15.46 65.62
N LEU A 8 -51.81 14.93 65.77
CA LEU A 8 -50.81 14.82 66.87
C LEU A 8 -49.34 14.71 66.32
N PHE A 9 -48.34 14.75 67.23
CA PHE A 9 -46.96 14.16 67.29
C PHE A 9 -46.53 13.14 66.18
N ASN A 10 -45.24 12.88 65.84
CA ASN A 10 -43.89 13.24 66.38
C ASN A 10 -42.80 13.13 65.23
N PRO A 11 -41.46 13.29 65.46
CA PRO A 11 -40.43 13.33 64.40
C PRO A 11 -39.78 11.96 64.10
N PHE A 12 -38.89 11.89 63.09
CA PHE A 12 -37.49 11.38 63.23
C PHE A 12 -36.66 11.42 61.91
N MET A 13 -35.34 11.60 62.08
CA MET A 13 -34.18 11.19 61.25
C MET A 13 -34.18 11.25 59.69
N PHE A 14 -33.13 11.93 59.20
CA PHE A 14 -32.41 11.67 57.94
C PHE A 14 -32.44 10.23 57.43
N HIS A 15 -32.56 10.07 56.11
CA HIS A 15 -31.77 9.12 55.31
C HIS A 15 -31.49 9.74 53.92
N PHE A 16 -30.22 9.89 53.55
CA PHE A 16 -29.85 10.30 52.19
C PHE A 16 -30.15 9.18 51.20
N ARG A 17 -30.89 9.47 50.13
CA ARG A 17 -31.01 8.57 48.97
C ARG A 17 -29.89 8.88 47.98
N LEU A 18 -28.85 8.04 47.93
CA LEU A 18 -27.94 8.02 46.78
C LEU A 18 -28.70 7.51 45.55
N ALA A 19 -28.65 8.25 44.46
CA ALA A 19 -29.08 7.75 43.16
C ALA A 19 -27.97 6.88 42.55
N ILE A 20 -28.24 5.59 42.35
CA ILE A 20 -27.29 4.66 41.74
C ILE A 20 -27.38 4.80 40.21
N LEU A 21 -26.39 5.49 39.63
CA LEU A 21 -26.13 5.44 38.19
C LEU A 21 -25.32 4.18 37.86
N PRO A 22 -25.72 3.36 36.87
CA PRO A 22 -24.95 2.20 36.44
C PRO A 22 -23.73 2.66 35.63
N ALA A 23 -22.57 2.72 36.27
CA ALA A 23 -21.31 3.00 35.61
C ALA A 23 -20.92 1.80 34.71
N PHE A 24 -21.03 1.95 33.39
CA PHE A 24 -20.51 1.00 32.42
C PHE A 24 -18.97 1.03 32.43
N ALA A 25 -18.37 0.23 33.31
CA ALA A 25 -16.93 0.01 33.34
C ALA A 25 -16.53 -0.87 32.13
N CYS A 26 -16.11 -0.24 31.04
CA CYS A 26 -15.46 -0.92 29.92
C CYS A 26 -14.07 -1.44 30.35
N VAL A 27 -14.05 -2.60 31.02
CA VAL A 27 -12.82 -3.32 31.35
C VAL A 27 -12.21 -3.85 30.06
N LEU A 28 -11.25 -3.08 29.51
CA LEU A 28 -10.37 -3.56 28.45
C LEU A 28 -9.44 -4.64 29.02
N LEU A 29 -9.94 -5.87 29.11
CA LEU A 29 -9.13 -7.05 29.33
C LEU A 29 -8.28 -7.29 28.08
N GLY A 30 -7.13 -6.61 28.03
CA GLY A 30 -6.08 -6.86 27.07
C GLY A 30 -5.48 -8.24 27.28
N VAL A 31 -6.16 -9.27 26.77
CA VAL A 31 -5.62 -10.63 26.68
C VAL A 31 -4.47 -10.55 25.68
N SER A 32 -3.24 -10.44 26.20
CA SER A 32 -2.03 -10.63 25.42
C SER A 32 -1.94 -12.08 24.98
N SER A 33 -2.62 -12.42 23.89
CA SER A 33 -2.21 -13.57 23.10
C SER A 33 -0.76 -13.36 22.71
N ASN A 34 0.07 -14.39 22.89
CA ASN A 34 1.33 -14.48 22.17
C ASN A 34 0.95 -14.77 20.72
N SER A 35 0.59 -13.70 19.98
CA SER A 35 0.57 -13.73 18.53
C SER A 35 2.01 -13.88 18.09
N GLU A 36 2.40 -15.11 17.80
CA GLU A 36 3.66 -15.39 17.11
C GLU A 36 3.63 -14.80 15.69
N GLY A 37 2.44 -14.47 15.15
CA GLY A 37 2.26 -13.69 13.94
C GLY A 37 2.39 -12.17 14.17
N ARG A 38 3.02 -11.49 13.21
CA ARG A 38 3.38 -10.05 13.21
C ARG A 38 2.21 -9.05 13.30
N VAL A 39 0.98 -9.53 13.16
CA VAL A 39 -0.23 -8.73 13.34
C VAL A 39 -0.54 -8.63 14.83
N VAL A 40 -0.41 -7.43 15.40
CA VAL A 40 -0.66 -7.17 16.81
C VAL A 40 -2.16 -7.10 17.10
N ARG A 41 -2.93 -6.41 16.24
CA ARG A 41 -4.40 -6.30 16.36
C ARG A 41 -5.06 -5.79 15.08
N PHE A 42 -6.34 -6.14 14.91
CA PHE A 42 -7.26 -5.45 14.01
C PHE A 42 -8.07 -4.42 14.81
N GLU A 43 -7.99 -3.16 14.41
CA GLU A 43 -8.82 -2.05 14.87
C GLU A 43 -9.98 -1.88 13.90
N ILE A 44 -11.22 -2.17 14.31
CA ILE A 44 -12.39 -2.03 13.43
C ILE A 44 -12.99 -0.63 13.64
N THR A 45 -13.18 0.10 12.55
CA THR A 45 -13.86 1.40 12.54
C THR A 45 -15.26 1.34 11.92
N SER A 46 -15.56 0.32 11.10
CA SER A 46 -16.90 0.03 10.62
C SER A 46 -17.11 -1.47 10.34
N ARG A 47 -18.32 -1.96 10.59
CA ARG A 47 -18.82 -3.29 10.21
C ARG A 47 -20.27 -3.12 9.75
N GLN A 48 -20.60 -3.52 8.53
CA GLN A 48 -21.92 -3.30 7.91
C GLN A 48 -22.32 -4.48 7.02
N GLU A 49 -23.61 -4.81 6.96
CA GLU A 49 -24.11 -5.81 6.01
C GLU A 49 -24.14 -5.24 4.58
N ILE A 50 -23.84 -6.09 3.60
CA ILE A 50 -23.89 -5.72 2.18
C ILE A 50 -25.33 -5.88 1.67
N LEU A 51 -25.83 -4.83 1.01
CA LEU A 51 -27.17 -4.76 0.40
C LEU A 51 -28.28 -5.26 1.33
N ASN A 52 -28.31 -4.75 2.58
CA ASN A 52 -29.30 -5.08 3.60
C ASN A 52 -29.45 -6.59 3.87
N GLY A 53 -28.32 -7.31 3.85
CA GLY A 53 -28.29 -8.76 4.12
C GLY A 53 -28.68 -9.63 2.92
N ARG A 54 -28.70 -9.09 1.69
CA ARG A 54 -28.92 -9.86 0.45
C ARG A 54 -27.95 -11.03 0.36
N ALA A 55 -28.47 -12.21 0.03
CA ALA A 55 -27.68 -13.42 -0.16
C ALA A 55 -27.04 -13.49 -1.56
N PHE A 56 -25.82 -14.03 -1.62
CA PHE A 56 -25.09 -14.32 -2.85
C PHE A 56 -24.69 -15.80 -2.87
N GLY A 57 -25.22 -16.55 -3.84
CA GLY A 57 -24.91 -17.96 -4.03
C GLY A 57 -25.14 -18.82 -2.77
N LEU A 58 -24.30 -19.84 -2.59
CA LEU A 58 -24.36 -20.72 -1.40
C LEU A 58 -23.68 -20.09 -0.17
N ALA A 59 -22.83 -19.08 -0.36
CA ALA A 59 -22.13 -18.37 0.72
C ALA A 59 -23.08 -17.57 1.63
N GLY A 60 -24.27 -17.20 1.14
CA GLY A 60 -25.27 -16.48 1.93
C GLY A 60 -25.03 -14.98 1.92
N SER A 61 -25.36 -14.29 3.01
CA SER A 61 -25.21 -12.83 3.12
C SER A 61 -23.79 -12.43 3.49
N PHE A 62 -23.37 -11.25 3.03
CA PHE A 62 -22.01 -10.73 3.20
C PHE A 62 -21.97 -9.51 4.11
N GLU A 63 -20.80 -9.26 4.68
CA GLU A 63 -20.49 -8.04 5.43
C GLU A 63 -19.21 -7.36 4.91
N ARG A 64 -19.17 -6.05 5.08
CA ARG A 64 -18.03 -5.17 4.87
C ARG A 64 -17.46 -4.78 6.24
N ILE A 65 -16.17 -4.98 6.43
CA ILE A 65 -15.42 -4.57 7.64
C ILE A 65 -14.27 -3.65 7.21
N THR A 66 -14.10 -2.51 7.88
CA THR A 66 -13.01 -1.56 7.61
C THR A 66 -12.33 -1.11 8.90
N GLY A 67 -11.08 -0.66 8.78
CA GLY A 67 -10.32 -0.13 9.91
C GLY A 67 -8.81 -0.20 9.67
N LYS A 68 -8.03 -0.47 10.73
CA LYS A 68 -6.56 -0.54 10.68
C LYS A 68 -6.03 -1.88 11.19
N VAL A 69 -5.01 -2.40 10.52
CA VAL A 69 -4.18 -3.49 11.02
C VAL A 69 -2.95 -2.86 11.65
N HIS A 70 -2.62 -3.25 12.88
CA HIS A 70 -1.40 -2.82 13.58
C HIS A 70 -0.42 -3.98 13.58
N PHE A 71 0.85 -3.68 13.33
CA PHE A 71 1.92 -4.65 13.18
C PHE A 71 3.10 -4.31 14.08
N ALA A 72 3.82 -5.34 14.49
CA ALA A 72 5.15 -5.25 15.09
C ALA A 72 6.01 -6.35 14.45
N VAL A 73 7.18 -6.00 13.91
CA VAL A 73 8.06 -6.93 13.19
C VAL A 73 9.46 -6.93 13.77
N ASP A 74 10.08 -8.10 13.90
CA ASP A 74 11.45 -8.19 14.41
C ASP A 74 12.46 -7.77 13.32
N PRO A 75 13.22 -6.67 13.50
CA PRO A 75 14.23 -6.23 12.53
C PRO A 75 15.43 -7.18 12.40
N ALA A 76 15.58 -8.17 13.30
CA ALA A 76 16.60 -9.21 13.21
C ALA A 76 16.13 -10.45 12.42
N ASN A 77 14.83 -10.73 12.31
CA ASN A 77 14.32 -11.89 11.59
C ASN A 77 14.66 -11.84 10.09
N THR A 78 15.08 -12.97 9.52
CA THR A 78 15.53 -13.09 8.12
C THR A 78 14.48 -12.66 7.10
N ALA A 79 13.19 -12.81 7.40
CA ALA A 79 12.08 -12.35 6.54
C ALA A 79 11.81 -10.83 6.62
N ASN A 80 12.51 -10.09 7.50
CA ASN A 80 12.50 -8.62 7.57
C ASN A 80 13.82 -7.97 7.16
N GLN A 81 14.95 -8.69 7.20
CA GLN A 81 16.26 -8.13 6.79
C GLN A 81 16.29 -7.65 5.32
N ILE A 82 15.36 -8.13 4.49
CA ILE A 82 15.10 -7.68 3.12
C ILE A 82 14.52 -6.26 3.02
N ILE A 83 13.99 -5.70 4.11
CA ILE A 83 13.36 -4.38 4.15
C ILE A 83 14.45 -3.31 4.27
N THR A 84 14.50 -2.39 3.30
CA THR A 84 15.50 -1.32 3.30
C THR A 84 15.36 -0.44 4.54
N ASP A 85 16.50 -0.09 5.14
CA ASP A 85 16.63 0.71 6.36
C ASP A 85 15.95 0.13 7.62
N ILE A 86 15.53 -1.14 7.64
CA ILE A 86 14.90 -1.79 8.82
C ILE A 86 15.74 -1.73 10.10
N LYS A 87 17.08 -1.73 9.96
CA LYS A 87 18.01 -1.61 11.08
C LYS A 87 18.01 -0.20 11.70
N LEU A 88 17.61 0.81 10.93
CA LEU A 88 17.54 2.25 11.25
C LEU A 88 16.12 2.70 11.63
N ALA A 89 15.18 1.76 11.78
CA ALA A 89 13.84 2.06 12.29
C ALA A 89 13.88 2.36 13.80
N PRO A 90 12.99 3.26 14.30
CA PRO A 90 12.65 3.29 15.72
C PRO A 90 12.03 1.95 16.13
N ARG A 91 12.23 1.57 17.40
CA ARG A 91 11.81 0.29 17.95
C ARG A 91 11.06 0.48 19.26
N ASN A 92 10.11 -0.41 19.54
CA ASN A 92 9.39 -0.42 20.80
C ASN A 92 10.23 -1.06 21.93
N GLY A 93 9.65 -1.16 23.14
CA GLY A 93 10.32 -1.77 24.30
C GLY A 93 10.63 -3.27 24.18
N ARG A 94 10.13 -3.96 23.14
CA ARG A 94 10.46 -5.36 22.81
C ARG A 94 11.52 -5.47 21.71
N GLY A 95 11.97 -4.35 21.14
CA GLY A 95 12.93 -4.31 20.03
C GLY A 95 12.32 -4.44 18.63
N GLU A 96 10.99 -4.49 18.53
CA GLU A 96 10.24 -4.63 17.27
C GLU A 96 10.02 -3.27 16.61
N VAL A 97 9.80 -3.29 15.29
CA VAL A 97 9.42 -2.11 14.49
C VAL A 97 7.90 -2.08 14.35
N GLU A 98 7.26 -1.07 14.94
CA GLU A 98 5.80 -0.90 14.93
C GLU A 98 5.33 -0.06 13.73
N PHE A 99 4.23 -0.46 13.11
CA PHE A 99 3.56 0.29 12.03
C PHE A 99 2.08 -0.09 11.90
N ALA A 100 1.34 0.60 11.03
CA ALA A 100 -0.05 0.26 10.73
C ALA A 100 -0.37 0.35 9.23
N ALA A 101 -1.45 -0.29 8.80
CA ALA A 101 -2.05 -0.12 7.48
C ALA A 101 -3.57 -0.06 7.59
N ASP A 102 -4.25 0.67 6.71
CA ASP A 102 -5.69 0.52 6.53
C ASP A 102 -6.04 -0.86 5.97
N PHE A 103 -7.15 -1.46 6.39
CA PHE A 103 -7.74 -2.61 5.71
C PHE A 103 -9.21 -2.38 5.36
N PHE A 104 -9.62 -3.11 4.32
CA PHE A 104 -10.99 -3.19 3.85
C PHE A 104 -11.24 -4.67 3.51
N LEU A 105 -12.25 -5.28 4.12
CA LEU A 105 -12.58 -6.69 3.96
C LEU A 105 -14.06 -6.83 3.59
N ILE A 106 -14.34 -7.57 2.53
CA ILE A 106 -15.68 -8.09 2.22
C ILE A 106 -15.62 -9.60 2.44
N LYS A 107 -16.54 -10.16 3.25
CA LYS A 107 -16.60 -11.62 3.47
C LYS A 107 -18.04 -12.12 3.63
N PRO A 108 -18.31 -13.42 3.42
CA PRO A 108 -19.52 -14.04 3.91
C PRO A 108 -19.64 -13.81 5.43
N LYS A 109 -20.85 -13.54 5.94
CA LYS A 109 -21.06 -13.42 7.40
C LYS A 109 -20.63 -14.71 8.12
N ASP A 110 -21.06 -15.85 7.58
CA ASP A 110 -20.56 -17.18 7.92
C ASP A 110 -19.46 -17.61 6.94
N VAL A 111 -18.20 -17.48 7.36
CA VAL A 111 -17.02 -17.74 6.52
C VAL A 111 -16.90 -19.21 6.14
N ALA A 112 -17.47 -20.13 6.92
CA ALA A 112 -17.43 -21.57 6.63
C ALA A 112 -18.28 -21.95 5.39
N ARG A 113 -19.16 -21.04 4.94
CA ARG A 113 -19.93 -21.18 3.68
C ARG A 113 -19.23 -20.55 2.46
N GLY A 114 -18.10 -19.88 2.66
CA GLY A 114 -17.27 -19.38 1.58
C GLY A 114 -16.47 -20.49 0.88
N ASN A 115 -15.81 -20.16 -0.22
CA ASN A 115 -14.97 -21.10 -0.98
C ASN A 115 -13.56 -21.32 -0.38
N ALA A 116 -13.40 -21.01 0.91
CA ALA A 116 -12.13 -21.00 1.65
C ALA A 116 -10.96 -20.24 0.98
N THR A 117 -11.26 -19.27 0.10
CA THR A 117 -10.23 -18.53 -0.67
C THR A 117 -10.31 -17.03 -0.40
N LEU A 118 -9.16 -16.46 -0.03
CA LEU A 118 -8.94 -15.04 0.16
C LEU A 118 -8.37 -14.46 -1.15
N LEU A 119 -9.19 -13.72 -1.89
CA LEU A 119 -8.74 -12.91 -3.02
C LEU A 119 -8.32 -11.53 -2.51
N TYR A 120 -7.09 -11.14 -2.81
CA TYR A 120 -6.51 -9.89 -2.33
C TYR A 120 -6.09 -9.02 -3.51
N GLU A 121 -6.54 -7.76 -3.54
CA GLU A 121 -6.03 -6.77 -4.49
C GLU A 121 -4.99 -5.87 -3.79
N VAL A 122 -3.80 -5.80 -4.40
CA VAL A 122 -2.85 -4.74 -4.11
C VAL A 122 -3.46 -3.40 -4.55
N SER A 123 -3.89 -2.57 -3.60
CA SER A 123 -4.59 -1.31 -3.87
C SER A 123 -3.77 -0.36 -4.73
N ASN A 124 -4.12 -0.18 -6.00
CA ASN A 124 -3.39 0.69 -6.94
C ASN A 124 -3.54 2.16 -6.50
N ARG A 125 -2.45 2.79 -6.04
CA ARG A 125 -2.43 4.16 -5.49
C ARG A 125 -3.47 4.39 -4.38
N GLY A 126 -3.73 3.34 -3.59
CA GLY A 126 -4.76 3.31 -2.53
C GLY A 126 -6.20 3.05 -3.02
N GLY A 127 -6.44 2.99 -4.34
CA GLY A 127 -7.72 2.64 -4.93
C GLY A 127 -8.09 1.16 -4.77
N LYS A 128 -9.34 0.81 -5.14
CA LYS A 128 -9.90 -0.54 -5.06
C LYS A 128 -10.67 -0.85 -6.35
N GLY A 129 -10.13 -1.69 -7.22
CA GLY A 129 -10.66 -1.99 -8.56
C GLY A 129 -11.27 -3.39 -8.75
N MET A 130 -11.05 -4.33 -7.82
CA MET A 130 -11.42 -5.75 -7.94
C MET A 130 -12.89 -5.98 -8.35
N LEU A 131 -13.84 -5.24 -7.77
CA LEU A 131 -15.27 -5.40 -8.08
C LEU A 131 -15.61 -4.94 -9.50
N SER A 132 -14.98 -3.87 -9.99
CA SER A 132 -15.14 -3.42 -11.38
C SER A 132 -14.51 -4.39 -12.38
N PHE A 133 -13.38 -5.00 -12.01
CA PHE A 133 -12.67 -5.94 -12.88
C PHE A 133 -13.39 -7.31 -12.99
N PHE A 134 -13.84 -7.88 -11.86
CA PHE A 134 -14.40 -9.23 -11.83
C PHE A 134 -15.93 -9.32 -11.82
N ASN A 135 -16.64 -8.31 -11.29
CA ASN A 135 -18.11 -8.32 -11.23
C ASN A 135 -18.76 -7.32 -12.21
N LEU A 136 -17.99 -6.68 -13.09
CA LEU A 136 -18.44 -5.60 -13.98
C LEU A 136 -19.07 -4.38 -13.24
N ALA A 137 -18.69 -4.17 -11.98
CA ALA A 137 -19.28 -3.15 -11.11
C ALA A 137 -18.88 -1.71 -11.47
N THR A 138 -19.76 -0.74 -11.17
CA THR A 138 -19.40 0.68 -11.14
C THR A 138 -18.34 0.92 -10.05
N GLY A 139 -17.22 1.53 -10.45
CA GLY A 139 -16.07 1.74 -9.55
C GLY A 139 -16.40 2.62 -8.35
N SER A 140 -16.04 2.14 -7.15
CA SER A 140 -16.25 2.86 -5.90
C SER A 140 -15.15 2.55 -4.88
N SER A 141 -14.65 3.58 -4.19
CA SER A 141 -13.74 3.43 -3.05
C SER A 141 -14.46 2.93 -1.78
N ASN A 142 -15.79 2.89 -1.79
CA ASN A 142 -16.64 2.48 -0.67
C ASN A 142 -17.96 1.85 -1.22
N PRO A 143 -17.93 0.60 -1.71
CA PRO A 143 -19.08 -0.08 -2.33
C PRO A 143 -20.26 -0.28 -1.37
N GLU A 144 -21.48 0.08 -1.82
CA GLU A 144 -22.71 0.19 -0.99
C GLU A 144 -24.00 -0.05 -1.79
N THR A 145 -24.10 0.46 -3.02
CA THR A 145 -25.26 0.26 -3.91
C THR A 145 -25.10 -1.01 -4.73
N GLU A 146 -26.18 -1.53 -5.33
CA GLU A 146 -26.10 -2.73 -6.19
C GLU A 146 -25.12 -2.54 -7.35
N ALA A 147 -25.10 -1.35 -7.96
CA ALA A 147 -24.16 -0.97 -9.00
C ALA A 147 -22.68 -1.06 -8.55
N HIS A 148 -22.37 -0.81 -7.27
CA HIS A 148 -21.01 -0.95 -6.73
C HIS A 148 -20.59 -2.41 -6.49
N PHE A 149 -21.52 -3.38 -6.57
CA PHE A 149 -21.22 -4.82 -6.53
C PHE A 149 -21.35 -5.49 -7.90
N GLY A 150 -21.99 -4.82 -8.87
CA GLY A 150 -22.14 -5.28 -10.25
C GLY A 150 -23.05 -6.50 -10.34
N ASP A 151 -22.62 -7.53 -11.09
CA ASP A 151 -23.33 -8.81 -11.14
C ASP A 151 -23.18 -9.62 -9.83
N GLY A 152 -22.17 -9.29 -9.01
CA GLY A 152 -21.86 -9.97 -7.75
C GLY A 152 -21.05 -11.27 -7.88
N PHE A 153 -20.43 -11.58 -9.04
CA PHE A 153 -19.72 -12.84 -9.31
C PHE A 153 -18.87 -13.35 -8.14
N LEU A 154 -17.88 -12.57 -7.68
CA LEU A 154 -16.98 -12.97 -6.59
C LEU A 154 -17.70 -13.30 -5.27
N LEU A 155 -18.86 -12.69 -5.00
CA LEU A 155 -19.66 -12.95 -3.81
C LEU A 155 -20.51 -14.23 -4.00
N ARG A 156 -21.06 -14.47 -5.21
CA ARG A 156 -21.79 -15.71 -5.52
C ARG A 156 -20.87 -16.94 -5.41
N GLU A 157 -19.62 -16.80 -5.86
CA GLU A 157 -18.58 -17.82 -5.74
C GLU A 157 -17.98 -17.94 -4.32
N GLY A 158 -18.39 -17.09 -3.37
CA GLY A 158 -18.04 -17.25 -1.95
C GLY A 158 -16.63 -16.82 -1.55
N TYR A 159 -15.96 -15.94 -2.31
CA TYR A 159 -14.63 -15.44 -1.95
C TYR A 159 -14.67 -14.47 -0.75
N CYS A 160 -13.62 -14.47 0.06
CA CYS A 160 -13.30 -13.32 0.91
C CYS A 160 -12.42 -12.35 0.11
N LEU A 161 -12.75 -11.04 0.11
CA LEU A 161 -12.08 -10.01 -0.68
C LEU A 161 -11.37 -9.02 0.25
N LEU A 162 -10.06 -8.88 0.11
CA LEU A 162 -9.24 -8.06 1.00
C LEU A 162 -8.44 -6.99 0.25
N TRP A 163 -8.32 -5.83 0.89
CA TRP A 163 -7.36 -4.79 0.57
C TRP A 163 -6.62 -4.38 1.85
N VAL A 164 -5.32 -4.12 1.72
CA VAL A 164 -4.42 -3.65 2.78
C VAL A 164 -3.58 -2.53 2.21
N GLY A 165 -3.52 -1.40 2.92
CA GLY A 165 -2.73 -0.23 2.52
C GLY A 165 -1.23 -0.52 2.57
N TRP A 166 -0.62 -0.70 1.39
CA TRP A 166 0.81 -0.97 1.24
C TRP A 166 1.62 0.29 0.89
N GLN A 167 0.96 1.36 0.43
CA GLN A 167 1.59 2.58 -0.09
C GLN A 167 1.45 3.73 0.91
N PHE A 168 2.54 4.47 1.17
CA PHE A 168 2.56 5.55 2.18
C PHE A 168 2.16 6.93 1.63
N ASP A 169 2.51 7.21 0.36
CA ASP A 169 2.32 8.49 -0.34
C ASP A 169 0.96 8.75 -1.04
N PRO A 170 -0.12 7.93 -0.99
CA PRO A 170 -1.38 8.28 -1.65
C PRO A 170 -1.91 9.68 -1.26
N PRO A 171 -2.67 10.37 -2.12
CA PRO A 171 -3.29 11.65 -1.79
C PRO A 171 -4.07 11.59 -0.47
N ARG A 172 -4.16 12.70 0.27
CA ARG A 172 -5.00 12.79 1.48
C ARG A 172 -6.47 12.97 1.07
N ARG A 173 -7.13 11.87 0.71
CA ARG A 173 -8.52 11.80 0.23
C ARG A 173 -9.21 10.55 0.79
N ASP A 174 -10.51 10.62 1.04
CA ASP A 174 -11.26 9.54 1.69
C ASP A 174 -11.37 8.28 0.82
N GLY A 175 -11.44 7.12 1.49
CA GLY A 175 -11.57 5.81 0.85
C GLY A 175 -10.30 5.25 0.20
N LEU A 176 -9.18 5.98 0.20
CA LEU A 176 -7.87 5.48 -0.24
C LEU A 176 -7.15 4.71 0.88
N MET A 177 -6.66 3.51 0.56
CA MET A 177 -5.89 2.66 1.46
C MET A 177 -4.45 3.19 1.65
N ARG A 178 -3.97 3.31 2.90
CA ARG A 178 -2.62 3.82 3.21
C ARG A 178 -1.82 2.90 4.16
N LEU A 179 -0.52 2.83 3.93
CA LEU A 179 0.49 2.36 4.89
C LEU A 179 0.96 3.53 5.77
N TYR A 180 1.09 3.29 7.07
CA TYR A 180 1.63 4.23 8.05
C TYR A 180 2.96 3.67 8.60
N PRO A 181 4.05 3.71 7.81
CA PRO A 181 5.36 3.22 8.25
C PRO A 181 6.05 4.26 9.15
N PRO A 182 6.94 3.83 10.07
CA PRO A 182 7.88 4.72 10.72
C PRO A 182 8.89 5.31 9.73
N ILE A 183 9.53 6.39 10.18
CA ILE A 183 10.64 7.06 9.52
C ILE A 183 11.96 6.43 9.97
N ALA A 184 12.88 6.18 9.04
CA ALA A 184 14.24 5.73 9.36
C ALA A 184 15.08 6.92 9.86
N THR A 185 15.78 6.73 10.98
CA THR A 185 16.63 7.74 11.62
C THR A 185 18.06 7.23 11.83
N SER A 186 19.02 8.14 11.94
CA SER A 186 20.40 7.80 12.28
C SER A 186 20.72 8.17 13.74
N SER A 187 21.81 7.63 14.28
CA SER A 187 22.37 8.08 15.58
C SER A 187 22.67 9.58 15.62
N ASN A 188 22.81 10.22 14.46
CA ASN A 188 23.21 11.61 14.30
C ASN A 188 22.03 12.50 13.83
N GLY A 189 20.79 12.00 13.91
CA GLY A 189 19.58 12.72 13.50
C GLY A 189 18.99 12.28 12.14
N PRO A 190 18.28 13.18 11.43
CA PRO A 190 17.59 12.88 10.17
C PRO A 190 18.48 12.26 9.09
N ILE A 191 18.00 11.17 8.46
CA ILE A 191 18.65 10.61 7.27
C ILE A 191 18.34 11.53 6.09
N ARG A 192 19.38 12.15 5.52
CA ARG A 192 19.32 13.04 4.34
C ARG A 192 19.74 12.31 3.07
N GLY A 193 19.21 12.75 1.93
CA GLY A 193 19.60 12.23 0.62
C GLY A 193 19.01 13.02 -0.54
N LEU A 194 19.60 12.85 -1.73
CA LEU A 194 19.09 13.45 -2.96
C LEU A 194 17.83 12.71 -3.42
N VAL A 195 16.80 13.47 -3.75
CA VAL A 195 15.54 13.02 -4.33
C VAL A 195 15.35 13.71 -5.68
N ARG A 196 14.73 12.99 -6.62
CA ARG A 196 14.34 13.50 -7.94
C ARG A 196 12.84 13.77 -7.96
N SER A 197 12.43 14.80 -8.70
CA SER A 197 11.13 14.87 -9.39
C SER A 197 11.39 15.18 -10.86
N ASP A 198 11.01 14.29 -11.78
CA ASP A 198 10.82 14.67 -13.18
C ASP A 198 9.32 14.79 -13.51
N PHE A 199 8.98 15.67 -14.45
CA PHE A 199 7.60 15.93 -14.87
C PHE A 199 7.54 16.62 -16.24
N VAL A 200 6.39 16.46 -16.91
CA VAL A 200 5.99 17.20 -18.11
C VAL A 200 4.62 17.79 -17.84
N VAL A 201 4.41 19.04 -18.24
CA VAL A 201 3.10 19.71 -18.10
C VAL A 201 2.32 19.64 -19.41
N THR A 202 0.99 19.59 -19.33
CA THR A 202 0.09 19.62 -20.51
C THR A 202 -0.35 21.02 -20.89
N ASN A 203 -0.32 21.95 -19.94
CA ASN A 203 -0.68 23.36 -20.10
C ASN A 203 0.41 24.23 -19.43
N PRO A 204 0.61 25.49 -19.85
CA PRO A 204 1.52 26.40 -19.18
C PRO A 204 1.11 26.62 -17.72
N VAL A 205 1.99 26.31 -16.78
CA VAL A 205 1.78 26.50 -15.33
C VAL A 205 3.05 27.05 -14.69
N PHE A 206 2.93 27.83 -13.63
CA PHE A 206 4.09 28.45 -12.96
C PHE A 206 4.60 27.65 -11.76
N ALA A 207 3.80 26.75 -11.20
CA ALA A 207 4.19 25.85 -10.11
C ALA A 207 3.76 24.41 -10.42
N HIS A 208 4.53 23.42 -9.94
CA HIS A 208 4.23 22.01 -10.07
C HIS A 208 4.60 21.24 -8.80
N SER A 209 3.89 20.15 -8.50
CA SER A 209 4.22 19.25 -7.38
C SER A 209 5.54 18.51 -7.62
N LEU A 210 6.25 18.21 -6.54
CA LEU A 210 7.44 17.33 -6.53
C LEU A 210 7.08 15.84 -6.46
N ALA A 211 5.79 15.50 -6.37
CA ALA A 211 5.25 14.15 -6.46
C ALA A 211 4.67 13.84 -7.86
N ASP A 212 4.45 12.56 -8.14
CA ASP A 212 3.63 12.12 -9.27
C ASP A 212 2.14 12.09 -8.89
N ARG A 213 1.24 12.41 -9.83
CA ARG A 213 -0.23 12.26 -9.71
C ARG A 213 -0.82 12.70 -8.36
N GLU A 214 -0.54 13.93 -7.91
CA GLU A 214 -1.05 14.49 -6.64
C GLU A 214 -0.75 13.69 -5.35
N HIS A 215 0.27 12.83 -5.37
CA HIS A 215 0.72 12.10 -4.18
C HIS A 215 1.45 13.02 -3.19
N ILE A 216 1.74 12.52 -1.99
CA ILE A 216 2.50 13.26 -0.98
C ILE A 216 3.98 13.33 -1.40
N PRO A 217 4.55 14.52 -1.67
CA PRO A 217 5.95 14.65 -2.05
C PRO A 217 6.89 14.38 -0.88
N TYR A 218 8.13 14.02 -1.21
CA TYR A 218 9.25 14.13 -0.30
C TYR A 218 9.55 15.62 -0.04
N PRO A 219 9.45 16.14 1.19
CA PRO A 219 9.65 17.56 1.44
C PRO A 219 11.11 17.98 1.26
N VAL A 220 11.32 19.08 0.54
CA VAL A 220 12.64 19.73 0.42
C VAL A 220 13.12 20.14 1.82
N ALA A 221 14.26 19.58 2.22
CA ALA A 221 14.84 19.77 3.55
C ALA A 221 15.88 20.89 3.59
N MET A 222 16.64 21.06 2.50
CA MET A 222 17.69 22.06 2.37
C MET A 222 17.66 22.66 0.95
N PRO A 223 16.89 23.75 0.72
CA PRO A 223 16.61 24.27 -0.64
C PRO A 223 17.83 24.86 -1.35
N ASP A 224 18.89 25.19 -0.60
CA ASP A 224 20.14 25.77 -1.11
C ASP A 224 21.35 24.82 -0.93
N ALA A 225 21.10 23.53 -0.67
CA ALA A 225 22.17 22.55 -0.57
C ALA A 225 22.88 22.33 -1.92
N PRO A 226 24.22 22.15 -1.94
CA PRO A 226 24.96 21.81 -3.15
C PRO A 226 24.36 20.60 -3.88
N GLY A 227 24.22 20.70 -5.21
CA GLY A 227 23.53 19.71 -6.03
C GLY A 227 22.02 19.90 -6.15
N THR A 228 21.43 20.87 -5.44
CA THR A 228 20.01 21.25 -5.62
C THR A 228 19.85 22.06 -6.90
N GLN A 229 19.13 21.52 -7.87
CA GLN A 229 19.05 22.04 -9.24
C GLN A 229 17.69 21.78 -9.90
N LEU A 230 17.32 22.65 -10.83
CA LEU A 230 16.22 22.44 -11.77
C LEU A 230 16.81 22.45 -13.19
N THR A 231 16.46 21.47 -14.00
CA THR A 231 16.90 21.33 -15.39
C THR A 231 15.72 21.13 -16.33
N VAL A 232 15.90 21.45 -17.61
CA VAL A 232 14.94 21.19 -18.69
C VAL A 232 15.63 20.49 -19.85
N ARG A 233 14.89 19.63 -20.57
CA ARG A 233 15.33 18.95 -21.79
C ARG A 233 14.14 18.60 -22.70
N ASP A 234 14.40 18.51 -24.00
CA ASP A 234 13.37 18.28 -25.02
C ASP A 234 13.15 16.79 -25.35
N ALA A 235 14.03 15.90 -24.86
CA ALA A 235 13.89 14.45 -24.97
C ALA A 235 14.56 13.74 -23.77
N VAL A 236 14.33 12.43 -23.62
CA VAL A 236 14.78 11.62 -22.48
C VAL A 236 16.28 11.72 -22.22
N GLU A 237 17.05 11.50 -23.29
CA GLU A 237 18.51 11.41 -23.34
C GLU A 237 19.17 12.74 -23.77
N ALA A 238 18.36 13.75 -24.11
CA ALA A 238 18.89 15.05 -24.51
C ALA A 238 19.66 15.72 -23.35
N PRO A 239 20.73 16.49 -23.65
CA PRO A 239 21.50 17.20 -22.63
C PRO A 239 20.62 18.06 -21.72
N ARG A 240 20.82 17.93 -20.41
CA ARG A 240 20.14 18.73 -19.39
C ARG A 240 20.58 20.19 -19.48
N GLN A 241 19.65 21.09 -19.77
CA GLN A 241 19.88 22.53 -19.69
C GLN A 241 19.58 22.98 -18.26
N LEU A 242 20.58 23.56 -17.57
CA LEU A 242 20.42 24.05 -16.20
C LEU A 242 19.60 25.35 -16.20
N ILE A 243 18.54 25.40 -15.40
CA ILE A 243 17.78 26.63 -15.16
C ILE A 243 18.45 27.38 -13.99
N PRO A 244 18.93 28.63 -14.19
CA PRO A 244 19.62 29.39 -13.15
C PRO A 244 18.81 29.50 -11.85
N ARG A 245 19.47 29.25 -10.70
CA ARG A 245 18.85 29.19 -9.35
C ARG A 245 17.99 30.41 -8.99
N ALA A 246 18.25 31.58 -9.57
CA ALA A 246 17.49 32.81 -9.35
C ALA A 246 16.11 32.84 -10.05
N GLN A 247 15.87 32.00 -11.06
CA GLN A 247 14.63 31.97 -11.86
C GLN A 247 13.54 31.07 -11.27
N TRP A 248 13.86 30.28 -10.24
CA TRP A 248 12.97 29.26 -9.69
C TRP A 248 13.14 29.10 -8.18
N GLN A 249 12.10 28.64 -7.49
CA GLN A 249 12.06 28.50 -6.03
C GLN A 249 11.23 27.28 -5.62
N PHE A 250 11.37 26.82 -4.37
CA PHE A 250 10.46 25.82 -3.79
C PHE A 250 9.25 26.53 -3.19
N ALA A 251 8.19 26.61 -4.00
CA ALA A 251 6.99 27.38 -3.73
C ALA A 251 5.81 26.87 -4.56
N ARG A 252 4.60 27.12 -4.06
CA ARG A 252 3.34 26.91 -4.79
C ARG A 252 2.70 28.26 -5.11
N LEU A 253 1.74 28.26 -6.03
CA LEU A 253 0.82 29.38 -6.19
C LEU A 253 -0.45 29.16 -5.36
N GLU A 254 -0.89 30.19 -4.67
CA GLU A 254 -2.14 30.25 -3.92
C GLU A 254 -2.83 31.58 -4.24
N ASN A 255 -4.02 31.52 -4.85
CA ASN A 255 -4.78 32.70 -5.29
C ASN A 255 -3.98 33.69 -6.16
N GLY A 256 -3.01 33.18 -6.94
CA GLY A 256 -2.09 33.97 -7.78
C GLY A 256 -0.81 34.46 -7.08
N SER A 257 -0.75 34.38 -5.74
CA SER A 257 0.44 34.72 -4.95
C SER A 257 1.40 33.53 -4.84
N MET A 258 2.70 33.79 -4.87
CA MET A 258 3.73 32.77 -4.61
C MET A 258 3.91 32.58 -3.09
N MET A 259 3.73 31.36 -2.62
CA MET A 259 3.88 30.97 -1.21
C MET A 259 4.98 29.91 -1.07
N PRO A 260 5.98 30.09 -0.18
CA PRO A 260 7.01 29.08 0.07
C PRO A 260 6.41 27.73 0.44
N ASP A 261 6.87 26.66 -0.21
CA ASP A 261 6.29 25.32 -0.07
C ASP A 261 7.35 24.26 -0.42
N SER A 262 7.60 23.33 0.50
CA SER A 262 8.62 22.29 0.34
C SER A 262 8.16 21.08 -0.48
N GLY A 263 6.91 21.06 -0.94
CA GLY A 263 6.35 20.02 -1.79
C GLY A 263 6.20 20.42 -3.27
N HIS A 264 6.50 21.67 -3.63
CA HIS A 264 6.32 22.23 -4.97
C HIS A 264 7.58 22.94 -5.48
N VAL A 265 7.68 23.08 -6.80
CA VAL A 265 8.66 23.94 -7.46
C VAL A 265 7.95 24.98 -8.33
N TYR A 266 8.34 26.24 -8.19
CA TYR A 266 7.88 27.39 -8.95
C TYR A 266 8.97 27.84 -9.93
N LEU A 267 8.60 28.20 -11.15
CA LEU A 267 9.48 28.73 -12.20
C LEU A 267 8.92 30.04 -12.76
N GLN A 268 9.69 31.13 -12.68
CA GLN A 268 9.26 32.48 -13.06
C GLN A 268 8.83 32.61 -14.53
N SER A 269 9.44 31.85 -15.44
CA SER A 269 9.08 31.82 -16.87
C SER A 269 7.84 30.97 -17.19
N GLY A 270 7.31 30.24 -16.20
CA GLY A 270 6.41 29.11 -16.40
C GLY A 270 7.10 27.86 -16.93
N PHE A 271 6.51 26.71 -16.61
CA PHE A 271 6.79 25.41 -17.21
C PHE A 271 6.06 25.31 -18.56
N GLN A 272 6.78 24.89 -19.60
CA GLN A 272 6.30 24.84 -20.98
C GLN A 272 5.77 23.43 -21.33
N PRO A 273 4.61 23.31 -22.01
CA PRO A 273 4.08 22.02 -22.42
C PRO A 273 5.05 21.20 -23.27
N GLY A 274 5.05 19.88 -23.06
CA GLY A 274 5.86 18.93 -23.82
C GLY A 274 7.36 18.89 -23.48
N ARG A 275 7.86 19.81 -22.62
CA ARG A 275 9.27 19.82 -22.18
C ARG A 275 9.43 19.05 -20.87
N ILE A 276 10.50 18.27 -20.75
CA ILE A 276 10.79 17.46 -19.57
C ILE A 276 11.58 18.31 -18.58
N TYR A 277 10.96 18.61 -17.44
CA TYR A 277 11.60 19.27 -16.31
C TYR A 277 12.08 18.23 -15.31
N GLU A 278 13.24 18.47 -14.69
CA GLU A 278 13.79 17.60 -13.66
C GLU A 278 14.39 18.45 -12.53
N ALA A 279 13.77 18.37 -11.36
CA ALA A 279 14.27 18.88 -10.10
C ALA A 279 15.04 17.78 -9.35
N VAL A 280 16.23 18.10 -8.87
CA VAL A 280 17.01 17.29 -7.92
C VAL A 280 17.25 18.14 -6.69
N TYR A 281 16.96 17.61 -5.51
CA TYR A 281 16.97 18.36 -4.24
C TYR A 281 17.29 17.44 -3.06
N VAL A 282 17.72 17.99 -1.93
CA VAL A 282 17.89 17.21 -0.70
C VAL A 282 16.57 17.12 0.07
N SER A 283 16.10 15.90 0.30
CA SER A 283 15.06 15.55 1.27
C SER A 283 15.70 14.93 2.52
N GLU A 284 14.92 14.83 3.59
CA GLU A 284 15.24 14.00 4.74
C GLU A 284 14.08 13.09 5.14
N ASN A 285 14.26 12.33 6.23
CA ASN A 285 13.23 11.52 6.88
C ASN A 285 12.53 10.51 5.94
N PRO A 286 13.27 9.55 5.34
CA PRO A 286 12.70 8.52 4.49
C PRO A 286 11.84 7.53 5.32
N PRO A 287 10.59 7.24 4.91
CA PRO A 287 9.78 6.18 5.47
C PRO A 287 10.29 4.80 5.03
N LEU A 288 10.05 3.77 5.85
CA LEU A 288 10.37 2.39 5.50
C LEU A 288 9.34 1.80 4.53
N VAL A 289 9.45 2.16 3.24
CA VAL A 289 8.52 1.76 2.17
C VAL A 289 8.39 0.23 2.03
N GLY A 290 9.46 -0.52 2.31
CA GLY A 290 9.46 -1.99 2.30
C GLY A 290 8.58 -2.65 3.37
N LEU A 291 8.05 -1.89 4.35
CA LEU A 291 7.01 -2.38 5.26
C LEU A 291 5.64 -2.53 4.56
N GLY A 292 5.45 -1.96 3.38
CA GLY A 292 4.24 -2.17 2.56
C GLY A 292 4.07 -3.63 2.13
N PRO A 293 5.05 -4.21 1.40
CA PRO A 293 5.13 -5.64 1.15
C PRO A 293 5.01 -6.52 2.41
N ALA A 294 5.62 -6.10 3.54
CA ALA A 294 5.48 -6.81 4.81
C ALA A 294 4.03 -6.81 5.31
N ALA A 295 3.37 -5.64 5.40
CA ALA A 295 1.97 -5.51 5.82
C ALA A 295 1.02 -6.46 5.08
N VAL A 296 1.24 -6.58 3.76
CA VAL A 296 0.47 -7.46 2.88
C VAL A 296 0.72 -8.93 3.19
N ARG A 297 1.99 -9.36 3.21
CA ARG A 297 2.36 -10.74 3.57
C ARG A 297 1.79 -11.13 4.94
N ASP A 298 1.96 -10.25 5.91
CA ASP A 298 1.72 -10.52 7.32
C ASP A 298 0.21 -10.61 7.62
N ALA A 299 -0.59 -9.72 7.04
CA ALA A 299 -2.06 -9.81 7.13
C ALA A 299 -2.62 -11.05 6.41
N ILE A 300 -2.07 -11.41 5.24
CA ILE A 300 -2.48 -12.61 4.49
C ILE A 300 -2.13 -13.88 5.26
N SER A 301 -0.92 -13.98 5.82
CA SER A 301 -0.48 -15.14 6.59
C SER A 301 -1.31 -15.33 7.86
N CYS A 302 -1.57 -14.24 8.60
CA CYS A 302 -2.44 -14.25 9.77
C CYS A 302 -3.84 -14.81 9.44
N LEU A 303 -4.53 -14.25 8.44
CA LEU A 303 -5.88 -14.69 8.05
C LEU A 303 -5.94 -16.14 7.55
N LYS A 304 -4.85 -16.65 6.97
CA LYS A 304 -4.74 -18.02 6.42
C LYS A 304 -4.41 -19.07 7.49
N TYR A 305 -3.47 -18.78 8.40
CA TYR A 305 -2.91 -19.78 9.32
C TYR A 305 -3.34 -19.64 10.79
N GLU A 306 -3.74 -18.43 11.21
CA GLU A 306 -4.18 -18.12 12.58
C GLU A 306 -5.67 -17.80 12.64
N GLY A 307 -6.22 -17.16 11.59
CA GLY A 307 -7.54 -16.54 11.61
C GLY A 307 -7.52 -15.15 12.25
N ALA A 308 -8.69 -14.53 12.40
CA ALA A 308 -8.85 -13.25 13.09
C ALA A 308 -10.23 -13.20 13.75
N GLU A 309 -10.27 -13.43 15.07
CA GLU A 309 -11.50 -13.38 15.87
C GLU A 309 -12.23 -12.03 15.75
N PRO A 310 -11.57 -10.85 15.84
CA PRO A 310 -12.26 -9.57 15.72
C PRO A 310 -12.95 -9.38 14.37
N LEU A 311 -12.45 -10.02 13.32
CA LEU A 311 -13.04 -10.00 11.98
C LEU A 311 -14.09 -11.10 11.76
N ALA A 312 -14.35 -11.97 12.75
CA ALA A 312 -15.12 -13.20 12.62
C ALA A 312 -14.60 -14.14 11.50
N VAL A 313 -13.28 -14.34 11.45
CA VAL A 313 -12.61 -15.33 10.58
C VAL A 313 -11.97 -16.40 11.46
N SER A 314 -12.55 -17.60 11.48
CA SER A 314 -12.02 -18.73 12.25
C SER A 314 -10.75 -19.33 11.62
N ARG A 315 -9.89 -19.91 12.46
CA ARG A 315 -8.65 -20.56 12.02
C ARG A 315 -8.94 -21.68 11.01
N GLY A 316 -8.26 -21.65 9.86
CA GLY A 316 -8.46 -22.62 8.78
C GLY A 316 -9.69 -22.40 7.90
N ALA A 317 -10.51 -21.37 8.14
CA ALA A 317 -11.61 -20.99 7.24
C ALA A 317 -11.10 -20.44 5.88
N ILE A 318 -9.88 -19.91 5.85
CA ILE A 318 -9.13 -19.62 4.63
C ILE A 318 -8.08 -20.72 4.47
N SER A 319 -8.13 -21.45 3.34
CA SER A 319 -7.11 -22.45 2.96
C SER A 319 -6.22 -21.97 1.82
N ARG A 320 -6.66 -20.98 1.05
CA ARG A 320 -5.96 -20.43 -0.13
C ARG A 320 -5.94 -18.91 -0.10
N ALA A 321 -4.83 -18.30 -0.48
CA ALA A 321 -4.74 -16.87 -0.74
C ALA A 321 -4.24 -16.60 -2.17
N ILE A 322 -4.94 -15.72 -2.89
CA ILE A 322 -4.63 -15.34 -4.27
C ILE A 322 -4.39 -13.82 -4.32
N GLY A 323 -3.20 -13.41 -4.75
CA GLY A 323 -2.88 -12.01 -5.00
C GLY A 323 -3.32 -11.55 -6.39
N PHE A 324 -3.81 -10.32 -6.49
CA PHE A 324 -4.20 -9.67 -7.74
C PHE A 324 -3.59 -8.26 -7.82
N GLY A 325 -3.12 -7.89 -9.01
CA GLY A 325 -2.59 -6.56 -9.24
C GLY A 325 -2.63 -6.16 -10.72
N ILE A 326 -2.88 -4.87 -10.97
CA ILE A 326 -3.02 -4.25 -12.30
C ILE A 326 -1.99 -3.13 -12.42
N SER A 327 -1.13 -3.15 -13.44
CA SER A 327 -0.14 -2.09 -13.71
C SER A 327 0.79 -1.86 -12.51
N GLN A 328 0.70 -0.73 -11.80
CA GLN A 328 1.43 -0.46 -10.55
C GLN A 328 1.33 -1.63 -9.55
N SER A 329 0.14 -2.19 -9.36
CA SER A 329 -0.05 -3.32 -8.44
C SER A 329 0.44 -4.66 -8.99
N GLY A 330 0.46 -4.85 -10.31
CA GLY A 330 1.11 -6.00 -10.93
C GLY A 330 2.64 -5.96 -10.75
N ARG A 331 3.24 -4.77 -10.94
CA ARG A 331 4.65 -4.49 -10.64
C ARG A 331 4.99 -4.70 -9.17
N PHE A 332 4.08 -4.37 -8.24
CA PHE A 332 4.24 -4.67 -6.83
C PHE A 332 4.35 -6.18 -6.60
N LEU A 333 3.46 -7.01 -7.16
CA LEU A 333 3.54 -8.47 -7.00
C LEU A 333 4.85 -9.06 -7.56
N ARG A 334 5.32 -8.58 -8.72
CA ARG A 334 6.64 -8.94 -9.26
C ARG A 334 7.79 -8.55 -8.31
N THR A 335 7.70 -7.38 -7.69
CA THR A 335 8.71 -6.89 -6.73
C THR A 335 8.65 -7.63 -5.38
N PHE A 336 7.45 -7.99 -4.94
CA PHE A 336 7.17 -8.79 -3.74
C PHE A 336 7.79 -10.20 -3.87
N LEU A 337 7.63 -10.84 -5.03
CA LEU A 337 8.30 -12.10 -5.36
C LEU A 337 9.82 -11.94 -5.40
N TYR A 338 10.33 -10.91 -6.08
CA TYR A 338 11.77 -10.65 -6.20
C TYR A 338 12.49 -10.52 -4.85
N TYR A 339 11.91 -9.80 -3.87
CA TYR A 339 12.53 -9.66 -2.55
C TYR A 339 12.21 -10.84 -1.60
N GLY A 340 11.45 -11.84 -2.05
CA GLY A 340 11.09 -13.01 -1.25
C GLY A 340 10.02 -12.76 -0.18
N PHE A 341 9.16 -11.75 -0.36
CA PHE A 341 8.07 -11.45 0.57
C PHE A 341 6.94 -12.50 0.56
N ASN A 342 6.98 -13.59 -0.23
CA ASN A 342 5.97 -14.65 -0.07
C ASN A 342 6.22 -15.57 1.15
N ARG A 343 7.34 -15.35 1.88
CA ARG A 343 7.76 -16.07 3.09
C ARG A 343 7.70 -15.19 4.33
N ASP A 344 6.98 -15.64 5.36
CA ASP A 344 6.82 -14.92 6.64
C ASP A 344 7.89 -15.26 7.70
N GLU A 345 7.74 -14.72 8.92
CA GLU A 345 8.68 -14.98 10.03
C GLU A 345 8.77 -16.47 10.38
N GLN A 346 7.65 -17.18 10.25
CA GLN A 346 7.46 -18.60 10.60
C GLN A 346 7.83 -19.55 9.45
N GLN A 347 8.40 -19.03 8.35
CA GLN A 347 8.70 -19.79 7.13
C GLN A 347 7.44 -20.43 6.48
N ARG A 348 6.30 -19.72 6.49
CA ARG A 348 5.06 -20.11 5.82
C ARG A 348 4.85 -19.32 4.52
N LYS A 349 4.07 -19.88 3.59
CA LYS A 349 3.72 -19.27 2.29
C LYS A 349 2.49 -18.38 2.41
N ALA A 350 2.62 -17.07 2.18
CA ALA A 350 1.47 -16.16 2.19
C ALA A 350 0.49 -16.47 1.04
N PHE A 351 0.87 -16.18 -0.21
CA PHE A 351 0.04 -16.42 -1.39
C PHE A 351 0.32 -17.77 -2.04
N ASP A 352 -0.74 -18.48 -2.42
CA ASP A 352 -0.68 -19.73 -3.19
C ASP A 352 -0.80 -19.47 -4.70
N GLY A 353 -1.43 -18.35 -5.07
CA GLY A 353 -1.58 -17.88 -6.45
C GLY A 353 -1.37 -16.37 -6.61
N MET A 354 -0.97 -15.92 -7.80
CA MET A 354 -0.87 -14.50 -8.16
C MET A 354 -1.29 -14.25 -9.62
N LEU A 355 -2.36 -13.47 -9.81
CA LEU A 355 -2.71 -12.91 -11.12
C LEU A 355 -2.04 -11.54 -11.27
N ILE A 356 -1.05 -11.48 -12.17
CA ILE A 356 -0.22 -10.30 -12.40
C ILE A 356 -0.61 -9.71 -13.77
N HIS A 357 -1.45 -8.69 -13.74
CA HIS A 357 -2.05 -8.07 -14.92
C HIS A 357 -1.35 -6.76 -15.30
N VAL A 358 -1.05 -6.61 -16.59
CA VAL A 358 -0.50 -5.44 -17.28
C VAL A 358 0.70 -4.77 -16.60
N ALA A 359 1.59 -5.58 -16.02
CA ALA A 359 2.80 -5.11 -15.33
C ALA A 359 3.97 -4.81 -16.29
N GLY A 360 4.01 -5.50 -17.44
CA GLY A 360 5.19 -5.62 -18.30
C GLY A 360 6.34 -6.35 -17.62
N GLY A 361 7.56 -6.09 -18.09
CA GLY A 361 8.80 -6.56 -17.43
C GLY A 361 9.08 -5.85 -16.10
N GLY A 362 8.39 -4.74 -15.83
CA GLY A 362 8.69 -3.85 -14.71
C GLY A 362 8.60 -4.45 -13.31
N ARG A 363 9.33 -3.81 -12.41
CA ARG A 363 9.24 -3.92 -10.94
C ARG A 363 8.87 -2.52 -10.42
N GLY A 364 9.33 -2.10 -9.24
CA GLY A 364 9.09 -0.71 -8.85
C GLY A 364 9.82 -0.21 -7.61
N SER A 365 9.69 1.11 -7.45
CA SER A 365 10.22 1.91 -6.35
C SER A 365 9.41 1.64 -5.07
N PHE A 366 9.54 0.42 -4.53
CA PHE A 366 8.72 -0.10 -3.43
C PHE A 366 9.53 -0.61 -2.23
N ASN A 367 10.85 -0.81 -2.37
CA ASN A 367 11.73 -1.25 -1.28
C ASN A 367 13.17 -0.72 -1.47
N HIS A 368 13.32 0.60 -1.40
CA HIS A 368 14.62 1.26 -1.23
C HIS A 368 14.43 2.61 -0.52
N ARG A 369 15.54 3.24 -0.09
CA ARG A 369 15.50 4.59 0.53
C ARG A 369 15.00 5.62 -0.47
N PHE A 370 14.15 6.55 -0.02
CA PHE A 370 13.48 7.57 -0.85
C PHE A 370 12.68 7.01 -2.04
N ALA A 371 12.11 5.81 -1.88
CA ALA A 371 11.25 5.19 -2.89
C ALA A 371 9.93 5.96 -3.11
N GLN A 372 9.52 6.09 -4.38
CA GLN A 372 8.31 6.78 -4.81
C GLN A 372 7.38 5.78 -5.55
N PRO A 373 6.54 5.02 -4.82
CA PRO A 373 5.69 3.97 -5.40
C PRO A 373 4.71 4.44 -6.47
N SER A 374 4.32 5.70 -6.44
CA SER A 374 3.45 6.36 -7.41
C SER A 374 4.00 6.32 -8.85
N ARG A 375 5.32 6.32 -9.01
CA ARG A 375 6.03 6.44 -10.30
C ARG A 375 5.91 5.17 -11.17
N ASP A 376 5.68 5.36 -12.46
CA ASP A 376 5.74 4.38 -13.56
C ASP A 376 6.46 4.97 -14.78
N ALA A 377 7.53 4.34 -15.26
CA ALA A 377 8.23 4.81 -16.45
C ALA A 377 7.32 4.84 -17.68
N HIS A 378 7.37 5.96 -18.38
CA HIS A 378 6.55 6.31 -19.54
C HIS A 378 7.44 7.03 -20.57
N PRO A 379 7.17 6.97 -21.88
CA PRO A 379 7.99 7.66 -22.90
C PRO A 379 8.18 9.18 -22.75
N PHE A 380 7.53 9.83 -21.77
CA PHE A 380 7.62 11.27 -21.51
C PHE A 380 7.84 11.64 -20.02
N MET A 381 7.89 10.70 -19.07
CA MET A 381 8.09 10.99 -17.64
C MET A 381 8.53 9.76 -16.84
N ASN A 382 9.00 9.96 -15.61
CA ASN A 382 9.37 8.91 -14.63
C ASN A 382 10.53 8.00 -15.08
N PHE A 383 11.35 8.41 -16.06
CA PHE A 383 12.33 7.55 -16.72
C PHE A 383 13.46 7.09 -15.79
N PHE A 384 14.05 8.03 -15.06
CA PHE A 384 15.23 7.80 -14.23
C PHE A 384 14.84 7.33 -12.80
N TYR A 385 13.70 6.64 -12.69
CA TYR A 385 13.24 5.97 -11.47
C TYR A 385 13.37 4.46 -11.62
N PRO A 386 13.73 3.74 -10.54
CA PRO A 386 13.80 2.28 -10.53
C PRO A 386 12.41 1.66 -10.66
N THR A 387 11.96 1.53 -11.90
CA THR A 387 10.62 1.02 -12.29
C THR A 387 10.75 -0.14 -13.26
N ASP A 388 11.55 0.00 -14.32
CA ASP A 388 11.95 -1.11 -15.19
C ASP A 388 13.41 -1.46 -14.92
N ILE A 389 13.61 -2.38 -13.98
CA ILE A 389 14.92 -2.73 -13.42
C ILE A 389 15.13 -4.25 -13.46
N PHE A 390 16.21 -4.67 -14.12
CA PHE A 390 16.68 -6.07 -14.18
C PHE A 390 16.71 -6.71 -12.77
N PRO A 391 16.33 -7.99 -12.59
CA PRO A 391 15.89 -8.96 -13.59
C PRO A 391 14.43 -8.77 -14.05
N PHE A 392 14.17 -9.22 -15.28
CA PHE A 392 12.87 -9.12 -15.94
C PHE A 392 12.15 -10.47 -16.09
N SER A 393 12.89 -11.56 -16.37
CA SER A 393 12.35 -12.93 -16.41
C SER A 393 12.30 -13.58 -15.04
N ASP A 394 11.43 -14.58 -14.90
CA ASP A 394 11.35 -15.42 -13.70
C ASP A 394 12.63 -16.24 -13.46
N MET A 395 13.19 -16.79 -14.54
CA MET A 395 14.46 -17.51 -14.57
C MET A 395 15.66 -16.56 -14.45
N GLU A 396 16.77 -17.09 -13.95
CA GLU A 396 18.06 -16.40 -13.88
C GLU A 396 18.60 -16.09 -15.29
N GLN A 397 19.07 -14.87 -15.48
CA GLN A 397 19.79 -14.41 -16.67
C GLN A 397 21.04 -13.63 -16.27
N ALA A 398 21.97 -13.44 -17.22
CA ALA A 398 23.05 -12.48 -17.11
C ALA A 398 22.72 -11.21 -17.93
N ASP A 399 22.90 -10.05 -17.32
CA ASP A 399 22.82 -8.75 -17.98
C ASP A 399 24.23 -8.33 -18.44
N PRO A 400 24.49 -8.23 -19.76
CA PRO A 400 25.81 -7.89 -20.27
C PRO A 400 26.22 -6.43 -20.04
N GLU A 401 25.28 -5.51 -19.82
CA GLU A 401 25.56 -4.08 -19.63
C GLU A 401 25.99 -3.77 -18.19
N THR A 402 25.40 -4.46 -17.20
CA THR A 402 25.74 -4.28 -15.77
C THR A 402 26.65 -5.37 -15.20
N GLY A 403 26.80 -6.50 -15.89
CA GLY A 403 27.51 -7.68 -15.39
C GLY A 403 26.75 -8.44 -14.29
N LEU A 404 25.51 -8.05 -13.98
CA LEU A 404 24.69 -8.73 -12.97
C LEU A 404 24.17 -10.07 -13.49
N THR A 405 23.94 -11.02 -12.57
CA THR A 405 23.30 -12.30 -12.88
C THR A 405 22.23 -12.58 -11.84
N ASP A 406 20.96 -12.58 -12.25
CA ASP A 406 19.80 -12.66 -11.36
C ASP A 406 18.49 -13.06 -12.07
N GLY A 407 17.45 -13.41 -11.32
CA GLY A 407 16.12 -13.79 -11.85
C GLY A 407 14.99 -13.47 -10.87
N LEU A 408 13.77 -13.19 -11.35
CA LEU A 408 12.67 -12.70 -10.49
C LEU A 408 12.27 -13.69 -9.38
N LEU A 409 12.40 -14.99 -9.61
CA LEU A 409 12.03 -16.02 -8.63
C LEU A 409 13.23 -16.57 -7.84
N ARG A 410 14.46 -16.17 -8.20
CA ARG A 410 15.72 -16.71 -7.66
C ARG A 410 15.86 -16.58 -6.14
N HIS A 411 15.36 -15.48 -5.58
CA HIS A 411 15.48 -15.16 -4.15
C HIS A 411 14.44 -15.90 -3.27
N GLN A 412 13.67 -16.82 -3.84
CA GLN A 412 12.66 -17.62 -3.13
C GLN A 412 12.98 -19.12 -3.21
N GLY A 413 12.85 -19.79 -2.06
CA GLY A 413 12.79 -21.26 -2.03
C GLY A 413 11.58 -21.76 -2.82
N ALA A 414 11.72 -22.93 -3.48
CA ALA A 414 10.67 -23.51 -4.31
C ALA A 414 9.36 -23.76 -3.54
N GLU A 415 9.47 -24.06 -2.25
CA GLU A 415 8.36 -24.22 -1.31
C GLU A 415 7.57 -22.91 -1.08
N PHE A 416 8.14 -21.75 -1.40
CA PHE A 416 7.50 -20.43 -1.28
C PHE A 416 6.91 -19.89 -2.59
N LEU A 417 7.22 -20.48 -3.74
CA LEU A 417 6.70 -20.01 -5.04
C LEU A 417 5.17 -20.20 -5.13
N PRO A 418 4.39 -19.17 -5.52
CA PRO A 418 2.99 -19.33 -5.86
C PRO A 418 2.83 -19.87 -7.29
N LYS A 419 1.60 -20.25 -7.66
CA LYS A 419 1.21 -20.29 -9.06
C LYS A 419 1.03 -18.86 -9.58
N ILE A 420 1.77 -18.47 -10.59
CA ILE A 420 1.69 -17.15 -11.21
C ILE A 420 0.81 -17.27 -12.45
N PHE A 421 0.16 -16.17 -12.85
CA PHE A 421 -0.43 -16.01 -14.17
C PHE A 421 -0.14 -14.59 -14.64
N TYR A 422 0.74 -14.47 -15.64
CA TYR A 422 1.01 -13.18 -16.29
C TYR A 422 0.01 -12.93 -17.41
N SER A 423 -0.49 -11.70 -17.50
CA SER A 423 -1.28 -11.24 -18.63
C SER A 423 -0.92 -9.81 -18.99
N ASN A 424 -0.56 -9.55 -20.24
CA ASN A 424 -0.15 -8.24 -20.74
C ASN A 424 -0.91 -7.91 -22.03
N SER A 425 -1.24 -6.63 -22.22
CA SER A 425 -1.76 -6.04 -23.44
C SER A 425 -0.63 -5.65 -24.40
N SER A 426 -0.98 -5.18 -25.60
CA SER A 426 -0.01 -4.63 -26.55
C SER A 426 0.76 -3.43 -26.00
N TYR A 427 0.17 -2.63 -25.11
CA TYR A 427 0.82 -1.44 -24.54
C TYR A 427 2.09 -1.81 -23.74
N GLU A 428 2.09 -2.91 -23.00
CA GLU A 428 3.26 -3.30 -22.20
C GLU A 428 4.41 -3.86 -23.05
N TYR A 429 4.11 -4.43 -24.22
CA TYR A 429 5.14 -4.77 -25.21
C TYR A 429 5.78 -3.51 -25.80
N TRP A 430 4.98 -2.49 -26.14
CA TRP A 430 5.48 -1.24 -26.72
C TRP A 430 6.14 -0.29 -25.72
N GLY A 431 5.74 -0.30 -24.44
CA GLY A 431 6.11 0.76 -23.48
C GLY A 431 6.48 0.30 -22.07
N ARG A 432 6.46 -1.00 -21.74
CA ARG A 432 6.74 -1.53 -20.39
C ARG A 432 7.65 -2.78 -20.40
N ALA A 433 8.47 -2.93 -21.45
CA ALA A 433 9.45 -4.01 -21.61
C ALA A 433 8.91 -5.45 -21.46
N ALA A 434 7.65 -5.71 -21.83
CA ALA A 434 7.01 -7.02 -21.60
C ALA A 434 7.72 -8.21 -22.29
N SER A 435 8.47 -7.99 -23.38
CA SER A 435 9.25 -9.06 -24.01
C SER A 435 10.25 -9.69 -23.06
N LEU A 436 10.89 -8.90 -22.18
CA LEU A 436 11.99 -9.37 -21.33
C LEU A 436 11.55 -10.31 -20.19
N ILE A 437 10.25 -10.62 -20.06
CA ILE A 437 9.77 -11.67 -19.14
C ILE A 437 9.99 -13.07 -19.72
N HIS A 438 9.97 -13.20 -21.05
CA HIS A 438 10.01 -14.48 -21.79
C HIS A 438 11.05 -14.53 -22.91
N THR A 439 11.80 -13.45 -23.13
CA THR A 439 13.00 -13.42 -24.00
C THR A 439 14.26 -13.12 -23.19
N SER A 440 15.43 -13.39 -23.80
CA SER A 440 16.72 -13.07 -23.20
C SER A 440 16.94 -11.56 -23.07
N VAL A 441 17.83 -11.12 -22.17
CA VAL A 441 18.15 -9.68 -21.99
C VAL A 441 18.58 -9.01 -23.31
N ASP A 442 19.25 -9.75 -24.19
CA ASP A 442 19.68 -9.31 -25.52
C ASP A 442 18.63 -9.52 -26.64
N GLY A 443 17.43 -10.01 -26.29
CA GLY A 443 16.30 -10.24 -27.19
C GLY A 443 16.46 -11.36 -28.23
N LYS A 444 17.56 -12.13 -28.22
CA LYS A 444 17.90 -13.06 -29.31
C LYS A 444 17.25 -14.45 -29.22
N ARG A 445 16.69 -14.83 -28.07
CA ARG A 445 16.07 -16.15 -27.86
C ARG A 445 14.98 -16.09 -26.79
N ASP A 446 14.06 -17.04 -26.87
CA ASP A 446 13.06 -17.28 -25.82
C ASP A 446 13.73 -17.86 -24.56
N VAL A 447 13.10 -17.61 -23.41
CA VAL A 447 13.50 -18.08 -22.08
C VAL A 447 12.43 -19.05 -21.57
N PRO A 448 12.79 -20.23 -21.05
CA PRO A 448 11.82 -21.20 -20.53
C PRO A 448 10.93 -20.61 -19.44
N VAL A 449 9.62 -20.76 -19.61
CA VAL A 449 8.61 -20.43 -18.59
C VAL A 449 8.67 -21.49 -17.48
N PRO A 450 8.81 -21.12 -16.19
CA PRO A 450 8.81 -22.08 -15.09
C PRO A 450 7.46 -22.82 -14.96
N ALA A 451 7.48 -24.06 -14.47
CA ALA A 451 6.27 -24.90 -14.36
C ALA A 451 5.20 -24.42 -13.35
N ASN A 452 5.41 -23.26 -12.71
CA ASN A 452 4.49 -22.59 -11.80
C ASN A 452 3.98 -21.24 -12.34
N VAL A 453 4.16 -20.96 -13.64
CA VAL A 453 3.87 -19.67 -14.31
C VAL A 453 2.95 -19.89 -15.52
#